data_AF-A0A4E0R3W7-F1
#
_entry.id   AF-A0A4E0R3W7-F1
#
_cell.length_a   1.000
_cell.length_b   1.000
_cell.length_c   1.000
_cell.angle_alpha   90.00
_cell.angle_beta   90.00
_cell.angle_gamma   90.00
#
_symmetry.space_group_name_H-M   'P 1'
#
loop_
_entity.id
_entity.type
_entity.pdbx_description
1 polymer ?
#
loop_
_entity_poly.entity_id
_entity_poly.type
_entity_poly.pdbx_seq_one_letter_code
_entity_poly.pdbx_strand_id
1 'polypeptide(L)'
;MFLVVSQFAFDILHTDRASVSIYLLQKTVRILSGTTSTTGLYHIGLCLFRVEANRTTRLETFTQAQFVVNSLYRNSRAVWMRLCLERGRYCVIPTTFYPNCEAEFMLRFVGVPPLSAL
;
A
#
# COMPACT_ATOMS: atom_id res chain seq x y z
N MET A 1 -5.71 -20.09 -3.19
CA MET A 1 -5.31 -19.19 -2.09
C MET A 1 -5.73 -17.79 -2.49
N PHE A 2 -6.70 -17.19 -1.79
CA PHE A 2 -7.24 -15.87 -2.14
C PHE A 2 -6.51 -14.77 -1.37
N LEU A 3 -6.21 -13.66 -2.03
CA LEU A 3 -5.67 -12.49 -1.37
C LEU A 3 -6.78 -11.79 -0.56
N VAL A 4 -6.75 -11.89 0.77
CA VAL A 4 -7.76 -11.27 1.67
C VAL A 4 -7.39 -9.87 2.16
N VAL A 5 -6.14 -9.43 1.97
CA VAL A 5 -5.65 -8.10 2.43
C VAL A 5 -6.19 -6.97 1.57
N SER A 6 -6.50 -5.80 2.12
CA SER A 6 -7.00 -4.62 1.36
C SER A 6 -6.11 -4.23 0.18
N GLN A 7 -6.71 -3.79 -0.93
CA GLN A 7 -6.03 -3.42 -2.17
C GLN A 7 -6.58 -2.09 -2.67
N PHE A 8 -5.70 -1.23 -3.17
CA PHE A 8 -6.03 0.10 -3.64
C PHE A 8 -5.37 0.34 -4.98
N ALA A 9 -6.10 0.87 -5.95
CA ALA A 9 -5.57 1.15 -7.27
C ALA A 9 -5.47 2.65 -7.54
N PHE A 10 -4.51 3.05 -8.35
CA PHE A 10 -4.41 4.39 -8.91
C PHE A 10 -3.81 4.35 -10.32
N ASP A 11 -4.10 5.38 -11.10
CA ASP A 11 -3.67 5.48 -12.49
C ASP A 11 -2.74 6.67 -12.72
N ILE A 12 -1.79 6.50 -13.62
CA ILE A 12 -1.00 7.57 -14.24
C ILE A 12 -1.42 7.61 -15.70
N LEU A 13 -2.28 8.57 -16.06
CA LEU A 13 -2.92 8.62 -17.39
C LEU A 13 -2.35 9.70 -18.31
N HIS A 14 -2.14 10.91 -17.78
CA HIS A 14 -1.91 12.13 -18.57
C HIS A 14 -0.44 12.50 -18.76
N THR A 15 0.48 11.72 -18.20
CA THR A 15 1.92 11.94 -18.32
C THR A 15 2.64 10.63 -18.52
N ASP A 16 3.78 10.66 -19.18
CA ASP A 16 4.63 9.48 -19.37
C ASP A 16 5.20 9.01 -18.04
N ARG A 17 5.50 9.95 -17.11
CA ARG A 17 6.06 9.64 -15.79
C ARG A 17 5.53 10.59 -14.72
N ALA A 18 5.25 10.06 -13.53
CA ALA A 18 4.88 10.86 -12.37
C ALA A 18 5.74 10.51 -11.14
N SER A 19 6.08 11.52 -10.34
CA SER A 19 6.65 11.31 -9.01
C SER A 19 5.50 11.02 -8.05
N VAL A 20 5.45 9.81 -7.48
CA VAL A 20 4.39 9.35 -6.59
C VAL A 20 4.96 9.07 -5.20
N SER A 21 4.39 9.70 -4.18
CA SER A 21 4.62 9.37 -2.78
C SER A 21 3.40 8.63 -2.21
N ILE A 22 3.64 7.47 -1.60
CA ILE A 22 2.62 6.63 -0.97
C ILE A 22 2.93 6.55 0.52
N TYR A 23 1.98 6.93 1.36
CA TYR A 23 2.07 6.89 2.81
C TYR A 23 1.08 5.88 3.35
N LEU A 24 1.54 4.99 4.23
CA LEU A 24 0.73 4.11 5.04
C LEU A 24 0.88 4.52 6.51
N LEU A 25 -0.22 4.95 7.12
CA LEU A 25 -0.29 5.35 8.51
C LEU A 25 -1.18 4.38 9.26
N GLN A 26 -0.73 3.86 10.40
CA GLN A 26 -1.58 3.08 11.29
C GLN A 26 -2.09 3.93 12.44
N LYS A 27 -3.32 3.69 12.88
CA LYS A 27 -3.87 4.27 14.10
C LYS A 27 -3.20 3.60 15.29
N THR A 28 -2.68 4.39 16.22
CA THR A 28 -2.22 3.85 17.50
C THR A 28 -3.44 3.45 18.32
N VAL A 29 -3.57 2.17 18.61
CA VAL A 29 -4.54 1.67 19.59
C VAL A 29 -3.83 1.67 20.94
N ARG A 30 -4.39 2.38 21.93
CA ARG A 30 -3.92 2.24 23.32
C ARG A 30 -4.21 0.80 23.73
N ILE A 31 -3.18 0.01 23.98
CA ILE A 31 -3.36 -1.39 24.40
C ILE A 31 -4.05 -1.42 25.77
N LEU A 32 -5.20 -2.09 25.85
CA LEU A 32 -5.66 -2.74 27.07
C LEU A 32 -4.74 -3.94 27.31
N SER A 33 -4.04 -3.93 28.44
CA SER A 33 -3.00 -4.87 28.88
C SER A 33 -3.15 -6.28 28.32
N GLY A 34 -2.23 -6.73 27.43
CA GLY A 34 -2.19 -8.12 26.98
C GLY A 34 -1.54 -8.46 25.63
N THR A 35 -1.20 -7.48 24.77
CA THR A 35 -0.63 -7.75 23.43
C THR A 35 0.86 -7.42 23.30
N THR A 36 1.55 -8.17 22.42
CA THR A 36 3.01 -8.34 22.27
C THR A 36 3.82 -7.10 21.85
N SER A 37 3.21 -5.94 21.61
CA SER A 37 3.94 -4.72 21.24
C SER A 37 3.98 -3.75 22.42
N THR A 38 5.17 -3.34 22.85
CA THR A 38 5.35 -2.31 23.89
C THR A 38 4.86 -0.93 23.44
N THR A 39 4.73 -0.72 22.11
CA THR A 39 4.40 0.57 21.48
C THR A 39 2.93 0.73 21.08
N GLY A 40 2.14 -0.36 21.04
CA GLY A 40 0.80 -0.31 20.45
C GLY A 40 0.79 -0.16 18.93
N LEU A 41 1.88 -0.57 18.27
CA LEU A 41 2.10 -0.44 16.83
C LEU A 41 2.55 -1.77 16.24
N TYR A 42 2.05 -2.08 15.05
CA TYR A 42 2.50 -3.22 14.25
C TYR A 42 3.69 -2.84 13.37
N HIS A 43 4.45 -3.85 12.95
CA HIS A 43 5.38 -3.70 11.84
C HIS A 43 4.58 -3.63 10.54
N ILE A 44 4.44 -2.43 9.96
CA ILE A 44 3.65 -2.19 8.76
C ILE A 44 4.53 -1.94 7.54
N GLY A 45 4.03 -2.29 6.36
CA GLY A 45 4.67 -2.09 5.07
C GLY A 45 3.64 -2.07 3.93
N LEU A 46 4.11 -1.77 2.73
CA LEU A 46 3.26 -1.81 1.53
C LEU A 46 4.01 -2.40 0.35
N CYS A 47 3.26 -3.05 -0.54
CA CYS A 47 3.76 -3.57 -1.81
C CYS A 47 3.05 -2.86 -2.96
N LEU A 48 3.80 -2.50 -4.00
CA LEU A 48 3.31 -1.89 -5.22
C LEU A 48 3.46 -2.87 -6.39
N PHE A 49 2.39 -3.01 -7.15
CA PHE A 49 2.34 -3.82 -8.36
C PHE A 49 1.84 -2.99 -9.53
N ARG A 50 2.32 -3.28 -10.75
CA ARG A 50 1.70 -2.83 -12.00
C ARG A 50 0.71 -3.88 -12.46
N VAL A 51 -0.46 -3.45 -12.89
CA VAL A 51 -1.57 -4.31 -13.32
C VAL A 51 -2.10 -3.88 -14.68
N GLU A 52 -2.99 -4.66 -15.27
CA GLU A 52 -3.60 -4.36 -16.56
C GLU A 52 -4.41 -3.05 -16.50
N ALA A 53 -4.30 -2.21 -17.52
CA ALA A 53 -4.91 -0.87 -17.52
C ALA A 53 -6.44 -0.89 -17.41
N ASN A 54 -7.08 -1.90 -17.99
CA ASN A 54 -8.53 -2.11 -17.98
C ASN A 54 -9.03 -2.92 -16.77
N ARG A 55 -8.17 -3.18 -15.77
CA ARG A 55 -8.53 -4.00 -14.61
C ARG A 55 -9.49 -3.28 -13.67
N THR A 56 -10.70 -3.82 -13.53
CA THR A 56 -11.74 -3.34 -12.60
C THR A 56 -11.90 -4.26 -11.37
N THR A 57 -11.28 -5.45 -11.38
CA THR A 57 -11.40 -6.44 -10.31
C THR A 57 -10.16 -6.47 -9.41
N ARG A 58 -10.36 -6.92 -8.17
CA ARG A 58 -9.31 -7.21 -7.21
C ARG A 58 -8.28 -8.22 -7.76
N LEU A 59 -7.03 -8.13 -7.33
CA LEU A 59 -6.04 -9.21 -7.52
C LEU A 59 -6.40 -10.41 -6.64
N GLU A 60 -6.75 -11.52 -7.27
CA GLU A 60 -6.94 -12.80 -6.56
C GLU A 60 -5.62 -13.54 -6.35
N THR A 61 -4.71 -13.39 -7.31
CA THR A 61 -3.37 -13.99 -7.36
C THR A 61 -2.35 -12.98 -7.89
N PHE A 62 -1.09 -13.16 -7.51
CA PHE A 62 0.01 -12.32 -7.97
C PHE A 62 0.49 -12.63 -9.39
N THR A 63 0.03 -13.71 -10.02
CA THR A 63 0.46 -14.09 -11.38
C THR A 63 0.05 -13.08 -12.45
N GLN A 64 -0.99 -12.28 -12.18
CA GLN A 64 -1.50 -11.21 -13.06
C GLN A 64 -0.93 -9.83 -12.69
N ALA A 65 0.05 -9.77 -11.79
CA ALA A 65 0.58 -8.52 -11.27
C ALA A 65 2.11 -8.51 -11.41
N GLN A 66 2.64 -7.46 -12.03
CA GLN A 66 4.08 -7.26 -12.07
C GLN A 66 4.51 -6.57 -10.77
N PHE A 67 5.34 -7.25 -9.96
CA PHE A 67 5.93 -6.63 -8.78
C PHE A 67 6.79 -5.43 -9.19
N VAL A 68 6.56 -4.29 -8.55
CA VAL A 68 7.36 -3.08 -8.75
C VAL A 68 8.36 -2.93 -7.61
N VAL A 69 7.86 -2.87 -6.37
CA VAL A 69 8.68 -2.62 -5.17
C VAL A 69 7.83 -2.81 -3.90
N ASN A 70 8.48 -3.01 -2.76
CA ASN A 70 7.86 -2.91 -1.44
C ASN A 70 8.60 -1.92 -0.53
N SER A 71 7.90 -1.36 0.46
CA SER A 71 8.56 -0.62 1.52
C SER A 71 9.28 -1.57 2.48
N LEU A 72 10.23 -1.02 3.25
CA LEU A 72 10.69 -1.68 4.46
C LEU A 72 9.54 -1.77 5.47
N TYR A 73 9.45 -2.89 6.17
CA TYR A 73 8.49 -3.06 7.26
C TYR A 73 9.07 -2.47 8.53
N ARG A 74 8.32 -1.56 9.18
CA ARG A 74 8.80 -0.85 10.37
C ARG A 74 7.72 -0.82 11.45
N ASN A 75 8.14 -1.01 12.71
CA ASN A 75 7.33 -0.69 13.89
C ASN A 75 7.33 0.83 14.07
N SER A 76 6.49 1.49 13.27
CA SER A 76 6.37 2.95 13.22
C SER A 76 4.92 3.31 12.94
N ARG A 77 4.49 4.48 13.42
CA ARG A 77 3.15 5.00 13.14
C ARG A 77 2.92 5.22 11.64
N ALA A 78 3.98 5.47 10.88
CA ALA A 78 3.90 5.62 9.43
C ALA A 78 5.12 5.02 8.73
N VAL A 79 4.88 4.50 7.53
CA VAL A 79 5.88 4.18 6.52
C VAL A 79 5.50 4.86 5.22
N TRP A 80 6.48 5.24 4.43
CA TRP A 80 6.22 5.88 3.14
C TRP A 80 7.33 5.56 2.16
N MET A 81 7.03 5.75 0.89
CA MET A 81 8.00 5.67 -0.19
C MET A 81 7.67 6.64 -1.31
N ARG A 82 8.70 7.10 -2.02
CA ARG A 82 8.58 7.97 -3.18
C ARG A 82 9.23 7.31 -4.38
N LEU A 83 8.53 7.30 -5.50
CA LEU A 83 8.89 6.60 -6.72
C LEU A 83 8.68 7.50 -7.93
N CYS A 84 9.39 7.23 -9.02
CA CYS A 84 9.06 7.79 -10.33
C CYS A 84 8.50 6.66 -11.19
N LEU A 85 7.20 6.69 -11.42
CA LEU A 85 6.44 5.64 -12.08
C LEU A 85 6.07 6.06 -13.51
N GLU A 86 6.08 5.11 -14.43
CA GLU A 86 5.62 5.32 -15.80
C GLU A 86 4.10 5.31 -15.89
N ARG A 87 3.57 5.81 -17.01
CA ARG A 87 2.15 5.70 -17.38
C ARG A 87 1.65 4.26 -17.21
N GLY A 88 0.54 4.10 -16.49
CA GLY A 88 -0.04 2.79 -16.20
C GLY A 88 -0.96 2.76 -15.00
N ARG A 89 -1.50 1.57 -14.70
CA ARG A 89 -2.34 1.29 -13.54
C ARG A 89 -1.54 0.50 -12.51
N TYR A 90 -1.65 0.91 -11.27
CA TYR A 90 -0.90 0.33 -10.17
C TYR A 90 -1.82 -0.09 -9.03
N CYS A 91 -1.47 -1.19 -8.36
CA CYS A 91 -2.14 -1.68 -7.17
C CYS A 91 -1.19 -1.61 -5.96
N VAL A 92 -1.64 -0.97 -4.89
CA VAL A 92 -0.98 -0.91 -3.59
C VAL A 92 -1.67 -1.85 -2.62
N ILE A 93 -0.85 -2.64 -1.92
CA ILE A 93 -1.29 -3.59 -0.91
C ILE A 93 -0.59 -3.25 0.41
N PRO A 94 -1.26 -2.54 1.32
CA PRO A 94 -0.76 -2.34 2.68
C PRO A 94 -0.89 -3.63 3.48
N THR A 95 0.15 -4.00 4.22
CA THR A 95 0.13 -5.21 5.04
C THR A 95 0.91 -5.01 6.34
N THR A 96 0.65 -5.88 7.30
CA THR A 96 1.52 -6.10 8.46
C THR A 96 2.55 -7.17 8.13
N PHE A 97 3.70 -7.12 8.79
CA PHE A 97 4.74 -8.12 8.62
C PHE A 97 4.29 -9.50 9.12
N TYR A 98 3.65 -9.54 10.29
CA TYR A 98 3.07 -10.75 10.85
C TYR A 98 1.62 -10.93 10.40
N PRO A 99 1.17 -12.18 10.18
CA PRO A 99 -0.22 -12.48 9.86
C PRO A 99 -1.14 -12.18 11.04
N ASN A 100 -2.45 -12.17 10.79
CA ASN A 100 -3.51 -12.04 11.80
C ASN A 100 -3.39 -10.79 12.69
N CYS A 101 -2.82 -9.72 12.17
CA CYS A 101 -2.78 -8.42 12.84
C CYS A 101 -3.91 -7.54 12.30
N GLU A 102 -4.82 -7.14 13.18
CA GLU A 102 -5.92 -6.22 12.83
C GLU A 102 -5.51 -4.80 13.21
N ALA A 103 -5.50 -3.90 12.21
CA ALA A 103 -5.09 -2.52 12.38
C ALA A 103 -5.97 -1.58 11.55
N GLU A 104 -6.43 -0.50 12.17
CA GLU A 104 -6.97 0.64 11.45
C GLU A 104 -5.81 1.41 10.79
N PHE A 105 -5.95 1.74 9.52
CA PHE A 105 -4.91 2.46 8.77
C PHE A 105 -5.50 3.49 7.80
N MET A 106 -4.64 4.42 7.38
CA MET A 106 -4.91 5.40 6.34
C MET A 106 -3.83 5.28 5.27
N LEU A 107 -4.25 5.21 4.01
CA LEU A 107 -3.37 5.39 2.86
C LEU A 107 -3.50 6.81 2.32
N ARG A 108 -2.38 7.42 1.96
CA ARG A 108 -2.35 8.70 1.25
C ARG A 108 -1.44 8.59 0.03
N PHE A 109 -1.97 9.07 -1.10
CA PHE A 109 -1.27 9.14 -2.37
C PHE A 109 -1.03 10.61 -2.72
N VAL A 110 0.19 10.95 -3.10
CA VAL A 110 0.56 12.30 -3.57
C VAL A 110 1.33 12.14 -4.87
N GLY A 111 0.80 12.67 -5.97
CA GLY A 111 1.47 12.67 -7.27
C GLY A 111 1.86 14.06 -7.73
N VAL A 112 2.98 14.12 -8.45
CA VAL A 112 3.39 15.28 -9.24
C VAL A 112 3.68 14.80 -10.67
N PRO A 113 2.88 15.21 -11.68
CA PRO A 113 1.63 15.98 -11.60
C PRO A 113 0.52 15.26 -10.81
N PRO A 114 -0.59 15.93 -10.45
CA PRO A 114 -1.68 15.31 -9.68
C PRO A 114 -2.13 13.98 -10.29
N LEU A 115 -2.29 12.96 -9.45
CA LEU A 115 -2.81 11.67 -9.88
C LEU A 115 -4.28 11.83 -10.26
N SER A 116 -4.71 11.10 -11.29
CA SER A 116 -6.13 10.93 -11.56
C SER A 116 -6.72 10.11 -10.40
N ALA A 117 -7.59 10.71 -9.61
CA ALA A 117 -8.40 9.96 -8.66
C ALA A 117 -9.45 9.16 -9.45
N LEU A 118 -9.61 7.88 -9.11
CA LEU A 118 -10.72 7.05 -9.60
C LEU A 118 -12.07 7.62 -9.15
#